data_AF-A0A101A1Z9-F1
#
_entry.id   AF-A0A101A1Z9-F1
#
_cell.length_a   1.000
_cell.length_b   1.000
_cell.length_c   1.000
_cell.angle_alpha   90.00
_cell.angle_beta   90.00
_cell.angle_gamma   90.00
#
_symmetry.space_group_name_H-M   'P 1'
#
loop_
_entity.id
_entity.type
_entity.pdbx_description
1 polymer ?
#
loop_
_entity_poly.entity_id
_entity_poly.type
_entity_poly.pdbx_seq_one_letter_code
_entity_poly.pdbx_strand_id
1 'polypeptide(L)' 'MRERALAPADSPAAEAVATTGLFLIFTAIIAVAVSVASWGASDTPLAAAAGLVAAFSFAASLVCFGKQSADD' A
#
# COMPACT_ATOMS: atom_id res chain seq x y z
N MET A 1 7.37 -36.13 2.11
CA MET A 1 7.61 -34.76 1.60
C MET A 1 6.39 -33.94 1.96
N ARG A 2 6.54 -32.88 2.76
CA ARG A 2 5.44 -31.92 2.95
C ARG A 2 5.21 -31.28 1.59
N GLU A 3 4.08 -31.56 0.98
CA GLU A 3 3.55 -30.74 -0.09
C GLU A 3 3.53 -29.32 0.46
N ARG A 4 4.38 -28.45 -0.09
CA ARG A 4 4.18 -27.02 0.07
C ARG A 4 2.87 -26.78 -0.64
N ALA A 5 1.76 -26.81 0.09
CA ALA A 5 0.52 -26.22 -0.37
C ALA A 5 0.91 -24.81 -0.80
N LEU A 6 0.99 -24.60 -2.11
CA LEU A 6 0.94 -23.26 -2.65
C LEU A 6 -0.34 -22.70 -2.03
N ALA A 7 -0.21 -21.68 -1.18
CA ALA A 7 -1.35 -20.97 -0.63
C ALA A 7 -2.29 -20.64 -1.81
N PRO A 8 -3.63 -20.71 -1.65
CA PRO A 8 -4.58 -20.66 -2.75
C PRO A 8 -4.39 -19.44 -3.67
N ALA A 9 -3.50 -19.56 -4.65
CA ALA A 9 -3.27 -18.60 -5.72
C ALA A 9 -4.28 -18.81 -6.86
N ASP A 10 -5.52 -19.22 -6.53
CA ASP A 10 -6.45 -19.80 -7.50
C ASP A 10 -7.41 -18.77 -8.12
N SER A 11 -7.30 -17.49 -7.76
CA SER A 11 -8.03 -16.43 -8.47
C SER A 11 -7.09 -15.31 -8.97
N PRO A 12 -7.06 -15.02 -10.28
CA PRO A 12 -6.33 -13.86 -10.83
C PRO A 12 -6.71 -12.53 -10.18
N ALA A 13 -7.93 -12.45 -9.63
CA ALA A 13 -8.41 -11.31 -8.87
C ALA A 13 -7.67 -11.14 -7.53
N ALA A 14 -7.44 -12.22 -6.77
CA ALA A 14 -6.73 -12.15 -5.49
C ALA A 14 -5.29 -11.66 -5.67
N GLU A 15 -4.57 -12.21 -6.66
CA GLU A 15 -3.21 -11.78 -7.00
C GLU A 15 -3.15 -10.30 -7.43
N ALA A 16 -4.13 -9.84 -8.21
CA ALA A 16 -4.25 -8.45 -8.61
C ALA A 16 -4.50 -7.52 -7.40
N VAL A 17 -5.36 -7.94 -6.46
CA VAL A 17 -5.63 -7.19 -5.22
C VAL A 17 -4.38 -7.09 -4.36
N ALA A 18 -3.64 -8.19 -4.19
CA ALA A 18 -2.39 -8.24 -3.44
C ALA A 18 -1.33 -7.30 -4.03
N THR A 19 -1.14 -7.41 -5.35
CA THR A 19 -0.21 -6.56 -6.10
C THR A 19 -0.60 -5.09 -5.98
N THR A 20 -1.89 -4.77 -6.09
CA THR A 20 -2.40 -3.40 -5.89
C THR A 20 -2.08 -2.89 -4.48
N GLY A 21 -2.33 -3.71 -3.45
CA GLY A 21 -1.97 -3.39 -2.07
C GLY A 21 -0.48 -3.07 -1.91
N LEU A 22 0.38 -3.87 -2.56
CA LEU A 22 1.83 -3.67 -2.57
C LEU A 22 2.23 -2.33 -3.21
N PHE A 23 1.65 -1.98 -4.36
CA PHE A 23 1.93 -0.68 -4.99
C PHE A 23 1.43 0.51 -4.16
N LEU A 24 0.26 0.36 -3.52
CA LEU A 24 -0.29 1.40 -2.65
C LEU A 24 0.58 1.65 -1.42
N ILE A 25 1.13 0.61 -0.78
CA ILE A 25 2.03 0.81 0.36
C ILE A 25 3.34 1.48 -0.06
N PHE A 26 3.92 1.11 -1.21
CA PHE A 26 5.11 1.81 -1.74
C PHE A 26 4.81 3.27 -2.06
N THR A 27 3.66 3.54 -2.66
CA THR A 27 3.20 4.91 -2.94
C THR A 27 3.07 5.72 -1.65
N ALA A 28 2.50 5.12 -0.60
CA ALA A 28 2.38 5.76 0.71
C ALA A 28 3.75 6.10 1.30
N ILE A 29 4.71 5.18 1.26
CA ILE A 29 6.08 5.40 1.76
C ILE A 29 6.77 6.54 1.03
N ILE A 30 6.67 6.57 -0.31
CA ILE A 30 7.25 7.64 -1.12
C ILE A 30 6.58 8.98 -0.79
N ALA A 31 5.25 9.01 -0.68
CA ALA A 31 4.51 10.22 -0.33
C ALA A 31 4.86 10.74 1.07
N VAL A 32 5.11 9.87 2.05
CA VAL A 32 5.66 10.26 3.37
C VAL A 32 7.02 10.92 3.22
N ALA A 33 7.93 10.31 2.45
CA ALA A 33 9.26 10.88 2.23
C ALA A 33 9.19 12.28 1.59
N VAL A 34 8.30 12.46 0.60
CA VAL A 34 8.03 13.77 0.00
C VAL A 34 7.46 14.75 1.02
N SER A 35 6.47 14.33 1.82
CA SER A 35 5.86 15.17 2.86
C SER A 35 6.90 15.70 3.86
N VAL A 36 7.75 14.81 4.36
CA VAL A 36 8.85 15.16 5.29
C VAL A 36 9.88 16.06 4.62
N ALA A 37 10.26 15.79 3.38
CA ALA A 37 11.20 16.62 2.63
C ALA A 37 10.64 18.03 2.39
N SER A 38 9.36 18.16 2.06
CA SER A 38 8.69 19.44 1.83
C SER A 38 8.63 20.30 3.10
N TRP A 39 8.49 19.71 4.29
CA TRP A 39 8.65 20.45 5.54
C TRP A 39 10.06 21.04 5.68
N GLY A 40 11.10 20.28 5.34
CA GLY A 40 12.48 20.79 5.32
C GLY A 40 12.69 21.95 4.33
N ALA A 41 11.93 21.96 3.22
CA ALA A 41 11.93 23.02 2.22
C ALA A 41 10.94 24.17 2.51
N SER A 42 10.22 24.15 3.64
CA SER A 42 9.17 25.10 4.02
C SER A 42 7.94 25.18 3.07
N ASP A 43 7.76 24.21 2.17
CA ASP A 43 6.59 24.09 1.29
C ASP A 43 5.45 23.35 2.00
N THR A 44 4.70 24.10 2.82
CA THR A 44 3.62 23.55 3.65
C THR A 44 2.45 22.97 2.84
N PRO A 45 1.96 23.61 1.76
CA PRO A 45 0.90 23.05 0.94
C PRO A 45 1.26 21.68 0.33
N LEU A 46 2.46 21.56 -0.25
CA LEU A 46 2.91 20.28 -0.82
C LEU A 46 3.09 19.22 0.27
N ALA A 47 3.65 19.59 1.42
CA ALA A 47 3.81 18.66 2.53
C ALA A 47 2.48 18.09 3.02
N ALA A 48 1.45 18.95 3.15
CA ALA A 48 0.11 18.55 3.56
C ALA A 48 -0.56 17.65 2.50
N ALA A 49 -0.46 18.01 1.22
CA ALA A 49 -1.02 17.21 0.14
C ALA A 49 -0.36 15.82 0.06
N ALA A 50 0.97 15.75 0.13
CA ALA A 50 1.71 14.49 0.14
C ALA A 50 1.38 13.64 1.37
N GLY A 51 1.21 14.27 2.55
CA GLY A 51 0.77 13.57 3.76
C GLY A 51 -0.64 12.97 3.62
N LEU A 52 -1.58 13.68 2.98
CA LEU A 52 -2.91 13.15 2.68
C LEU A 52 -2.84 11.97 1.71
N VAL A 53 -2.08 12.09 0.62
CA VAL A 53 -1.87 10.98 -0.33
C VAL A 53 -1.30 9.76 0.39
N ALA A 54 -0.31 9.96 1.25
CA ALA A 54 0.26 8.88 2.06
C ALA A 54 -0.79 8.18 2.93
N ALA A 55 -1.62 8.95 3.65
CA ALA A 55 -2.66 8.40 4.51
C ALA A 55 -3.70 7.59 3.73
N PHE A 56 -4.17 8.11 2.59
CA PHE A 56 -5.15 7.41 1.76
C PHE A 56 -4.57 6.16 1.10
N SER A 57 -3.36 6.23 0.55
CA SER A 57 -2.69 5.07 -0.04
C SER A 57 -2.42 3.98 0.99
N PHE A 58 -1.98 4.36 2.20
CA PHE A 58 -1.79 3.42 3.31
C PHE A 58 -3.10 2.75 3.70
N ALA A 59 -4.16 3.53 3.95
CA ALA A 59 -5.47 2.99 4.31
C ALA A 59 -6.02 2.04 3.23
N ALA A 60 -5.90 2.42 1.95
CA ALA A 60 -6.31 1.58 0.83
C ALA A 60 -5.48 0.27 0.75
N SER A 61 -4.17 0.33 1.01
CA SER A 61 -3.33 -0.88 1.06
C SER A 61 -3.79 -1.87 2.12
N LEU A 62 -4.19 -1.39 3.31
CA LEU A 62 -4.73 -2.23 4.37
C LEU A 62 -6.04 -2.91 3.96
N VAL A 63 -6.89 -2.24 3.18
CA VAL A 63 -8.11 -2.85 2.64
C VAL A 63 -7.78 -3.97 1.67
N CYS A 64 -6.79 -3.78 0.78
CA CYS A 64 -6.33 -4.83 -0.15
C CYS A 64 -5.76 -6.04 0.61
N PHE A 65 -4.85 -5.82 1.55
CA PHE A 65 -4.26 -6.90 2.34
C PHE A 65 -5.25 -7.58 3.28
N GLY A 66 -6.21 -6.81 3.82
CA GLY A 66 -7.28 -7.35 4.65
C GLY A 66 -8.22 -8.27 3.88
N LYS A 67 -8.53 -7.93 2.61
CA LYS A 67 -9.25 -8.83 1.71
C LYS A 67 -8.47 -10.11 1.45
N GLN A 68 -7.19 -9.99 1.07
CA GLN A 68 -6.33 -11.14 0.84
C GLN A 68 -6.24 -12.07 2.06
N SER A 69 -6.12 -11.50 3.27
CA SER A 69 -6.02 -12.29 4.52
C SER A 69 -7.31 -12.98 4.92
N ALA A 70 -8.47 -12.53 4.42
CA ALA A 70 -9.77 -13.14 4.68
C ALA A 70 -10.12 -14.24 3.66
N ASP A 71 -9.46 -14.21 2.49
CA ASP A 71 -9.60 -15.19 1.43
C ASP A 71 -8.60 -16.38 1.59
N ASP A 72 -7.60 -16.24 2.47
CA ASP A 72 -6.66 -17.29 2.93
C ASP A 72 -7.26 -18.20 4.02
#